data_AF-A0A420R592-F1
#
_entry.id   AF-A0A420R592-F1
#
_cell.length_a   1.000
_cell.length_b   1.000
_cell.length_c   1.000
_cell.angle_alpha   90.00
_cell.angle_beta   90.00
_cell.angle_gamma   90.00
#
_symmetry.space_group_name_H-M   'P 1'
#
loop_
_entity.id
_entity.type
_entity.pdbx_description
1 polymer ?
#
loop_
_entity_poly.entity_id
_entity_poly.type
_entity_poly.pdbx_seq_one_letter_code
_entity_poly.pdbx_strand_id
1 'polypeptide(L)'
;MTGKNDDFKLTLEEKSSLVDGTDGPCGGNIAPIPRLSFKGICLQDSPLGVREADFVTTFPPGITAGASFDRAMIRERGLLMAEEFRAKGINIAW
;
A
#
# COMPACT_ATOMS: atom_id res chain seq x y z
N MET A 1 34.73 6.00 19.43
CA MET A 1 34.10 5.26 18.32
C MET A 1 32.58 5.45 18.44
N THR A 2 31.98 6.65 18.42
CA THR A 2 31.89 7.62 17.31
C THR A 2 31.83 6.94 15.94
N GLY A 3 30.62 6.64 15.47
CA GLY A 3 30.39 6.20 14.10
C GLY A 3 29.15 5.33 13.92
N LYS A 4 27.97 5.96 13.81
CA LYS A 4 26.88 5.57 12.89
C LYS A 4 25.78 6.64 12.91
N ASN A 5 25.92 7.60 12.00
CA ASN A 5 24.91 8.42 11.31
C ASN A 5 23.59 8.68 12.06
N ASP A 6 23.51 9.85 12.69
CA ASP A 6 22.32 10.44 13.34
C ASP A 6 21.29 11.00 12.33
N ASP A 7 21.19 10.46 11.12
CA ASP A 7 20.41 11.09 10.03
C ASP A 7 18.93 10.64 9.95
N PHE A 8 18.48 9.76 10.84
CA PHE A 8 17.05 9.42 11.01
C PHE A 8 16.73 9.23 12.48
N LYS A 9 16.56 10.33 13.22
CA LYS A 9 16.27 10.31 14.66
C LYS A 9 14.85 9.85 14.96
N LEU A 10 14.54 8.57 14.75
CA LEU A 10 13.35 7.94 15.33
C LEU A 10 13.64 7.51 16.76
N THR A 11 12.73 7.76 17.70
CA THR A 11 12.79 7.15 19.03
C THR A 11 12.59 5.63 18.93
N LEU A 12 12.88 4.89 20.00
CA LEU A 12 12.65 3.44 20.00
C LEU A 12 11.17 3.12 19.80
N GLU A 13 10.30 3.92 20.40
CA GLU A 13 8.84 3.83 20.30
C GLU A 13 8.39 4.10 18.86
N GLU A 14 8.90 5.15 18.21
CA GLU A 14 8.60 5.46 16.80
C GLU A 14 9.12 4.38 15.85
N LYS A 15 10.24 3.71 16.18
CA LYS A 15 10.71 2.54 15.42
C LYS A 15 9.78 1.34 15.60
N SER A 16 9.35 1.08 16.83
CA SER A 16 8.44 -0.02 17.14
C SER A 16 7.10 0.16 16.43
N SER A 17 6.57 1.38 16.37
CA SER A 17 5.29 1.65 15.70
C SER A 17 5.33 1.51 14.18
N LEU A 18 6.52 1.50 13.56
CA LEU A 18 6.67 1.30 12.11
C LEU A 18 6.61 -0.17 11.70
N VAL A 19 6.83 -1.09 12.63
CA VAL A 19 6.88 -2.54 12.38
C VAL A 19 5.71 -3.28 13.01
N ASP A 20 4.76 -2.55 13.61
CA ASP A 20 3.54 -3.07 14.20
C ASP A 20 2.32 -2.42 13.56
N GLY A 21 1.24 -3.18 13.45
CA GLY A 21 -0.01 -2.72 12.85
C GLY A 21 -0.83 -1.89 13.82
N THR A 22 -1.62 -0.96 13.29
CA THR A 22 -2.63 -0.23 14.06
C THR A 22 -4.00 -0.30 13.37
N ASP A 23 -5.04 0.00 14.12
CA ASP A 23 -6.40 0.08 13.58
C ASP A 23 -6.53 1.27 12.62
N GLY A 24 -7.29 1.09 11.55
CA GLY A 24 -7.49 2.12 10.54
C GLY A 24 -8.41 1.66 9.40
N PRO A 25 -8.62 2.51 8.39
CA PRO A 25 -9.58 2.26 7.32
C PRO A 25 -9.09 1.22 6.29
N CYS A 26 -7.80 0.89 6.28
CA CYS A 26 -7.22 -0.07 5.35
C CYS A 26 -7.05 -1.45 6.01
N GLY A 27 -6.88 -2.49 5.19
CA GLY A 27 -6.66 -3.87 5.64
C GLY A 27 -5.40 -4.03 6.51
N GLY A 28 -4.41 -3.16 6.33
CA GLY A 28 -3.31 -2.94 7.27
C GLY A 28 -2.93 -1.47 7.34
N ASN A 29 -2.54 -1.00 8.52
CA ASN A 29 -2.17 0.41 8.73
C ASN A 29 -0.91 0.50 9.58
N ILE A 30 0.04 1.34 9.15
CA ILE A 30 1.17 1.78 9.96
C ILE A 30 0.85 3.17 10.52
N ALA A 31 1.04 3.34 11.82
CA ALA A 31 0.68 4.57 12.52
C ALA A 31 1.49 5.80 12.03
N PRO A 32 0.90 7.02 12.06
CA PRO A 32 1.61 8.25 11.77
C PRO A 32 2.67 8.58 12.83
N ILE A 33 3.70 9.32 12.43
CA ILE A 33 4.70 9.92 13.33
C ILE A 33 4.63 11.45 13.16
N PRO A 34 3.78 12.16 13.95
CA PRO A 34 3.49 13.57 13.75
C PRO A 34 4.73 14.47 13.82
N ARG A 35 5.68 14.16 14.71
CA ARG A 35 6.94 14.91 14.88
C ARG A 35 7.75 15.00 13.58
N LEU A 36 7.63 13.98 12.72
CA LEU A 36 8.33 13.89 11.44
C LEU A 36 7.41 14.18 10.25
N SER A 37 6.16 14.60 10.48
CA SER A 37 5.15 14.76 9.42
C SER A 37 4.91 13.48 8.59
N PHE A 38 5.21 12.32 9.15
CA PHE A 38 4.91 11.03 8.54
C PHE A 38 3.44 10.70 8.79
N LYS A 39 2.67 10.53 7.71
CA LYS A 39 1.21 10.35 7.77
C LYS A 39 0.76 8.91 8.05
N GLY A 40 1.71 7.98 8.18
CA GLY A 40 1.41 6.55 8.22
C GLY A 40 1.42 5.93 6.83
N ILE A 41 1.11 4.63 6.77
CA ILE A 41 1.02 3.86 5.53
C ILE A 41 -0.29 3.07 5.57
N CYS A 42 -1.09 3.21 4.52
CA CYS A 42 -2.24 2.38 4.23
C CYS A 42 -1.83 1.22 3.31
N LEU A 43 -2.02 -0.01 3.79
CA LEU A 43 -1.85 -1.25 3.05
C LEU A 43 -3.24 -1.83 2.76
N GLN A 44 -3.56 -2.09 1.49
CA GLN A 44 -4.91 -2.53 1.13
C GLN A 44 -4.92 -3.61 0.06
N ASP A 45 -5.80 -4.59 0.27
CA ASP A 45 -6.11 -5.62 -0.71
C ASP A 45 -6.79 -5.02 -1.95
N SER A 46 -6.74 -5.63 -3.13
CA SER A 46 -6.47 -7.03 -3.47
C SER A 46 -5.76 -7.16 -4.83
N PRO A 47 -5.35 -8.38 -5.25
CA PRO A 47 -4.79 -8.63 -6.58
C PRO A 47 -5.74 -8.39 -7.77
N LEU A 48 -7.01 -8.05 -7.54
CA LEU A 48 -8.01 -7.76 -8.57
C LEU A 48 -8.70 -6.40 -8.44
N GLY A 49 -8.14 -5.49 -7.66
CA GLY A 49 -8.68 -4.14 -7.41
C GLY A 49 -8.82 -3.87 -5.91
N VAL A 50 -9.24 -2.66 -5.54
CA VAL A 50 -9.39 -2.25 -4.14
C VAL A 50 -10.53 -3.02 -3.46
N ARG A 51 -10.22 -3.77 -2.40
CA ARG A 51 -11.21 -4.53 -1.62
C ARG A 51 -12.00 -3.58 -0.70
N GLU A 52 -13.27 -3.89 -0.49
CA GLU A 52 -14.14 -3.23 0.52
C GLU A 52 -14.24 -1.70 0.36
N ALA A 53 -14.25 -1.21 -0.89
CA ALA A 53 -14.45 0.19 -1.22
C ALA A 53 -15.61 0.39 -2.20
N ASP A 54 -16.22 1.57 -2.16
CA ASP A 54 -17.24 2.03 -3.10
C ASP A 54 -16.61 2.71 -4.33
N PHE A 55 -17.33 2.78 -5.45
CA PHE A 55 -16.85 3.46 -6.67
C PHE A 55 -15.48 2.96 -7.16
N VAL A 56 -15.28 1.63 -7.14
CA VAL A 56 -14.06 0.95 -7.61
C VAL A 56 -14.43 -0.14 -8.64
N THR A 57 -13.45 -0.54 -9.44
CA THR A 57 -13.62 -1.57 -10.47
C THR A 57 -13.12 -2.92 -9.97
N THR A 58 -13.92 -3.96 -10.21
CA THR A 58 -13.50 -5.35 -10.01
C THR A 58 -12.86 -5.86 -11.31
N PHE A 59 -11.53 -5.98 -11.33
CA PHE A 59 -10.79 -6.44 -12.52
C PHE A 59 -10.87 -7.98 -12.67
N PRO A 60 -10.63 -8.53 -13.88
CA PRO A 60 -10.51 -9.97 -14.05
C PRO A 60 -9.45 -10.54 -13.10
N PRO A 61 -9.67 -11.69 -12.44
CA PRO A 61 -8.67 -12.28 -11.55
C PRO A 61 -7.43 -12.71 -12.34
N GLY A 62 -6.30 -12.88 -11.64
CA GLY A 62 -5.01 -13.20 -12.27
C GLY A 62 -5.05 -14.42 -13.19
N ILE A 63 -5.84 -15.45 -12.85
CA ILE A 63 -6.00 -16.64 -13.69
C ILE A 63 -6.71 -16.34 -15.02
N THR A 64 -7.76 -15.52 -15.00
CA THR A 64 -8.49 -15.11 -16.22
C THR A 64 -7.64 -14.18 -17.07
N ALA A 65 -6.94 -13.23 -16.43
CA ALA A 65 -6.02 -12.34 -17.14
C ALA A 65 -4.85 -13.11 -17.78
N GLY A 66 -4.28 -14.09 -17.07
CA GLY A 66 -3.21 -14.95 -17.57
C GLY A 66 -3.64 -15.85 -18.73
N ALA A 67 -4.90 -16.32 -18.74
CA ALA A 67 -5.44 -17.14 -19.82
C ALA A 67 -5.55 -16.39 -21.17
N SER A 68 -5.41 -15.06 -21.19
CA SER A 68 -5.35 -14.28 -22.43
C SER A 68 -4.03 -14.46 -23.19
N PHE A 69 -2.94 -14.80 -22.48
CA PHE A 69 -1.56 -14.74 -23.00
C PHE A 69 -1.17 -13.38 -23.64
N ASP A 70 -1.86 -12.29 -23.26
CA ASP A 70 -1.62 -10.95 -23.77
C ASP A 70 -0.88 -10.07 -22.76
N ARG A 71 0.38 -9.73 -23.08
CA ARG A 71 1.23 -8.90 -22.22
C ARG A 71 0.77 -7.45 -22.13
N ALA A 72 0.22 -6.90 -23.22
CA ALA A 72 -0.25 -5.52 -23.24
C ALA A 72 -1.49 -5.37 -22.34
N MET A 73 -2.45 -6.30 -22.46
CA MET A 73 -3.64 -6.34 -21.61
C MET A 73 -3.28 -6.53 -20.13
N ILE A 74 -2.32 -7.40 -19.79
CA ILE A 74 -1.87 -7.60 -18.40
C ILE A 74 -1.25 -6.31 -17.82
N ARG A 75 -0.46 -5.59 -18.63
CA ARG A 75 0.14 -4.32 -18.21
C ARG A 75 -0.93 -3.25 -17.99
N GLU A 76 -1.88 -3.12 -18.90
CA GLU A 76 -3.00 -2.18 -18.79
C GLU A 76 -3.84 -2.46 -17.53
N ARG A 77 -4.19 -3.72 -17.28
CA ARG A 77 -4.88 -4.15 -16.04
C ARG A 77 -4.12 -3.68 -14.79
N GLY A 78 -2.80 -3.87 -14.75
CA GLY A 78 -1.97 -3.42 -13.63
C GLY A 78 -1.98 -1.90 -13.43
N LEU A 79 -1.92 -1.14 -14.52
CA LEU A 79 -1.96 0.33 -14.47
C LEU A 79 -3.30 0.86 -13.97
N LEU A 80 -4.41 0.35 -14.51
CA LEU A 80 -5.75 0.79 -14.12
C LEU A 80 -6.04 0.46 -12.65
N MET A 81 -5.63 -0.72 -12.17
CA MET A 81 -5.70 -1.03 -10.73
C MET A 81 -4.89 -0.02 -9.90
N ALA A 82 -3.64 0.25 -10.29
CA ALA A 82 -2.79 1.19 -9.56
C ALA A 82 -3.34 2.62 -9.53
N GLU A 83 -4.03 3.06 -10.59
CA GLU A 83 -4.73 4.34 -10.62
C GLU A 83 -5.84 4.40 -9.57
N GLU A 84 -6.65 3.34 -9.43
CA GLU A 84 -7.69 3.27 -8.38
C GLU A 84 -7.09 3.21 -6.97
N PHE A 85 -6.07 2.38 -6.74
CA PHE A 85 -5.37 2.33 -5.45
C PHE A 85 -4.83 3.70 -5.04
N ARG A 86 -4.17 4.40 -5.97
CA ARG A 86 -3.63 5.73 -5.73
C ARG A 86 -4.73 6.76 -5.49
N ALA A 87 -5.83 6.70 -6.26
CA ALA A 87 -6.96 7.62 -6.09
C ALA A 87 -7.65 7.45 -4.73
N LYS A 88 -7.70 6.23 -4.19
CA LYS A 88 -8.20 5.93 -2.85
C LYS A 88 -7.20 6.23 -1.72
N GLY A 89 -6.00 6.73 -2.04
CA GLY A 89 -4.99 7.12 -1.06
C GLY A 89 -4.21 5.95 -0.45
N ILE A 90 -4.25 4.77 -1.09
CA ILE A 90 -3.55 3.58 -0.62
C ILE A 90 -2.07 3.69 -1.00
N ASN A 91 -1.19 3.36 -0.05
CA ASN A 91 0.26 3.44 -0.25
C ASN A 91 0.84 2.12 -0.79
N ILE A 92 0.34 0.99 -0.30
CA ILE A 92 0.80 -0.35 -0.67
C ILE A 92 -0.41 -1.21 -1.05
N ALA A 93 -0.35 -1.81 -2.24
CA ALA A 93 -1.31 -2.82 -2.67
C ALA A 93 -0.73 -4.22 -2.41
N TRP A 94 -1.54 -5.14 -1.90
CA TRP A 94 -1.20 -6.57 -1.75
C TRP A 94 -2.32 -7.49 -2.23
#